data_AF-A0A9X6WI33-F1
#
_entry.id   AF-A0A9X6WI33-F1
#
_cell.length_a   1.000
_cell.length_b   1.000
_cell.length_c   1.000
_cell.angle_alpha   90.00
_cell.angle_beta   90.00
_cell.angle_gamma   90.00
#
_symmetry.space_group_name_H-M   'P 1'
#
loop_
_entity.id
_entity.type
_entity.pdbx_description
1 polymer ?
#
loop_
_entity_poly.entity_id
_entity_poly.type
_entity_poly.pdbx_seq_one_letter_code
_entity_poly.pdbx_strand_id
1 'polypeptide(L)'
;MARRQANKIVRVQFSEDRVMMFGNSYKPWEMQFEEYLWLLKQDGKLTDVEQVTVSDNEWVSWGGLKWCPEERFQHQLNREGCQDSEPDNPNPRQYKEMTFYKDASTTRKVNKAVSNYKNNIY
;
A
#
# COMPACT_ATOMS: atom_id res chain seq x y z
N MET A 1 26.89 -2.70 0.31
CA MET A 1 25.75 -1.85 0.67
C MET A 1 24.51 -2.42 -0.02
N ALA A 2 23.54 -2.91 0.76
CA ALA A 2 22.30 -3.44 0.18
C ALA A 2 21.58 -2.31 -0.57
N ARG A 3 21.21 -2.55 -1.84
CA ARG A 3 20.35 -1.65 -2.61
C ARG A 3 19.13 -1.35 -1.73
N ARG A 4 19.02 -0.12 -1.20
CA ARG A 4 17.77 0.37 -0.58
C ARG A 4 16.68 0.07 -1.60
N GLN A 5 15.76 -0.82 -1.26
CA GLN A 5 14.56 -1.06 -2.04
C GLN A 5 13.96 0.34 -2.24
N ALA A 6 13.90 0.82 -3.49
CA ALA A 6 13.46 2.19 -3.76
C ALA A 6 12.11 2.40 -3.05
N ASN A 7 12.05 3.42 -2.19
CA ASN A 7 10.83 3.79 -1.50
C ASN A 7 9.76 3.96 -2.56
N LYS A 8 8.73 3.12 -2.52
CA LYS A 8 7.62 3.16 -3.46
C LYS A 8 6.31 2.98 -2.73
N ILE A 9 5.28 3.58 -3.29
CA ILE A 9 3.89 3.33 -2.94
C ILE A 9 3.36 2.29 -3.93
N VAL A 10 2.75 1.22 -3.43
CA VAL A 10 2.08 0.20 -4.24
C VAL A 10 0.58 0.36 -4.06
N ARG A 11 -0.13 0.66 -5.16
CA ARG A 11 -1.58 0.74 -5.23
C ARG A 11 -2.11 -0.54 -5.86
N VAL A 12 -2.91 -1.29 -5.10
CA VAL A 12 -3.54 -2.55 -5.53
C VAL A 12 -5.05 -2.34 -5.59
N GLN A 13 -5.62 -2.44 -6.78
CA GLN A 13 -7.05 -2.49 -7.01
C GLN A 13 -7.48 -3.95 -7.07
N PHE A 14 -8.27 -4.35 -6.08
CA PHE A 14 -8.96 -5.63 -6.06
C PHE A 14 -10.28 -5.51 -6.83
N SER A 15 -10.87 -6.64 -7.21
CA SER A 15 -12.24 -6.68 -7.69
C SER A 15 -13.20 -6.14 -6.64
N GLU A 16 -14.34 -5.60 -7.11
CA GLU A 16 -15.34 -4.89 -6.28
C GLU A 16 -14.90 -3.47 -5.84
N ASP A 17 -14.14 -2.77 -6.69
CA ASP A 17 -13.71 -1.38 -6.51
C ASP A 17 -12.90 -1.09 -5.23
N ARG A 18 -12.42 -2.12 -4.54
CA ARG A 18 -11.59 -1.95 -3.35
C ARG A 18 -10.14 -1.66 -3.72
N VAL A 19 -9.69 -0.45 -3.43
CA VAL A 19 -8.29 -0.04 -3.65
C VAL A 19 -7.57 0.10 -2.32
N MET A 20 -6.45 -0.62 -2.20
CA MET A 20 -5.59 -0.58 -1.02
C MET A 20 -4.18 -0.14 -1.41
N MET A 21 -3.62 0.73 -0.58
CA MET A 21 -2.28 1.28 -0.77
C MET A 21 -1.33 0.74 0.28
N PHE A 22 -0.11 0.42 -0.15
CA PHE A 22 0.95 -0.14 0.66
C PHE A 22 2.24 0.63 0.41
N GLY A 23 3.11 0.67 1.40
CA GLY A 23 4.45 1.17 1.21
C GLY A 23 5.36 0.70 2.33
N ASN A 24 6.66 0.95 2.19
CA ASN A 24 7.61 0.57 3.22
C ASN A 24 7.39 1.45 4.46
N SER A 25 7.07 0.82 5.58
CA SER A 25 6.91 1.48 6.88
C SER A 25 8.02 0.96 7.83
N TYR A 26 7.68 0.47 9.02
CA TYR A 26 8.57 -0.31 9.87
C TYR A 26 8.85 -1.74 9.32
N LYS A 27 8.13 -2.15 8.27
CA LYS A 27 8.35 -3.39 7.50
C LYS A 27 8.30 -3.11 5.98
N PRO A 28 8.86 -4.00 5.13
CA PRO A 28 8.67 -3.93 3.69
C PRO A 28 7.18 -4.04 3.30
N TRP A 29 6.78 -3.38 2.21
CA TRP A 29 5.41 -3.42 1.70
C TRP A 29 4.95 -4.85 1.39
N GLU A 30 5.85 -5.73 0.93
CA GLU A 30 5.50 -7.12 0.61
C GLU A 30 4.95 -7.87 1.84
N MET A 31 5.62 -7.75 3.00
CA MET A 31 5.19 -8.41 4.24
C MET A 31 3.85 -7.86 4.71
N GLN A 32 3.65 -6.55 4.60
CA GLN A 32 2.41 -5.89 4.99
C GLN A 32 1.26 -6.27 4.04
N PHE A 33 1.56 -6.43 2.75
CA PHE A 33 0.60 -6.93 1.78
C PHE A 33 0.15 -8.35 2.12
N GLU A 34 1.08 -9.25 2.46
CA GLU A 34 0.75 -10.61 2.89
C GLU A 34 -0.08 -10.64 4.19
N GLU A 35 0.26 -9.81 5.18
CA GLU A 35 -0.57 -9.63 6.39
C GLU A 35 -2.00 -9.21 6.01
N TYR A 36 -2.16 -8.31 5.04
CA TYR A 36 -3.47 -7.89 4.55
C TYR A 36 -4.22 -9.01 3.80
N LEU A 37 -3.53 -9.80 2.96
CA LEU A 37 -4.13 -10.96 2.30
C LEU A 37 -4.63 -12.01 3.29
N TRP A 38 -3.90 -12.23 4.38
CA TRP A 38 -4.32 -13.11 5.45
C TRP A 38 -5.63 -12.65 6.09
N LEU A 39 -5.76 -11.35 6.40
CA LEU A 39 -7.00 -10.76 6.93
C LEU A 39 -8.16 -10.94 5.94
N LEU A 40 -7.95 -10.61 4.66
CA LEU A 40 -8.97 -10.77 3.63
C LEU A 40 -9.44 -12.23 3.50
N LYS A 41 -8.51 -13.18 3.61
CA LYS A 41 -8.83 -14.60 3.54
C LYS A 41 -9.65 -15.06 4.74
N GLN A 42 -9.29 -14.62 5.96
CA GLN A 42 -10.06 -14.93 7.17
C GLN A 42 -11.49 -14.38 7.07
N ASP A 43 -11.64 -13.19 6.50
CA ASP A 43 -12.94 -12.54 6.29
C ASP A 43 -13.74 -13.11 5.11
N GLY A 44 -13.17 -14.03 4.31
CA GLY A 44 -13.80 -14.54 3.09
C GLY A 44 -13.92 -13.50 1.96
N LYS A 45 -13.12 -12.42 2.02
CA LYS A 45 -13.16 -11.26 1.10
C LYS A 45 -11.97 -11.19 0.14
N LEU A 46 -11.22 -12.29 0.02
CA LEU A 46 -10.07 -12.38 -0.87
C LEU A 46 -10.53 -12.53 -2.33
N THR A 47 -10.53 -11.42 -3.07
CA THR A 47 -10.92 -11.33 -4.47
C THR A 47 -9.70 -11.29 -5.41
N ASP A 48 -9.93 -11.28 -6.72
CA ASP A 48 -8.88 -11.08 -7.71
C ASP A 48 -8.33 -9.64 -7.69
N VAL A 49 -7.16 -9.46 -8.30
CA VAL A 49 -6.53 -8.15 -8.50
C VAL A 49 -6.75 -7.72 -9.94
N GLU A 50 -7.36 -6.55 -10.12
CA GLU A 50 -7.65 -5.97 -11.43
C GLU A 50 -6.48 -5.12 -11.93
N GLN A 51 -5.86 -4.37 -11.01
CA GLN A 51 -4.80 -3.44 -11.38
C GLN A 51 -3.78 -3.28 -10.26
N VAL A 52 -2.51 -3.24 -10.64
CA VAL A 52 -1.41 -2.85 -9.77
C VAL A 52 -0.68 -1.67 -10.41
N THR A 53 -0.51 -0.62 -9.64
CA THR A 53 0.30 0.54 -10.03
C THR A 53 1.23 0.93 -8.89
N VAL A 54 2.30 1.64 -9.22
CA VAL A 54 3.28 2.10 -8.27
C VAL A 54 3.56 3.59 -8.47
N SER A 55 3.99 4.24 -7.41
CA SER A 55 4.52 5.60 -7.43
C SER A 55 5.89 5.60 -6.74
N ASP A 56 6.84 6.36 -7.28
CA ASP A 56 8.18 6.54 -6.69
C ASP A 56 8.19 7.50 -5.50
N ASN A 57 7.01 7.98 -5.08
CA ASN A 57 6.88 8.76 -3.86
C ASN A 57 7.16 7.89 -2.64
N GLU A 58 7.63 8.53 -1.57
CA GLU A 58 7.83 7.84 -0.30
C GLU A 58 6.49 7.52 0.38
N TRP A 59 6.44 6.39 1.08
CA TRP A 59 5.29 6.05 1.92
C TRP A 59 5.14 7.06 3.07
N VAL A 60 3.94 7.13 3.63
CA VAL A 60 3.64 8.03 4.74
C VAL A 60 4.42 7.62 5.99
N SER A 61 5.21 8.54 6.56
CA SER A 61 6.19 8.22 7.60
C SER A 61 5.73 8.57 9.03
N TRP A 62 4.49 8.25 9.41
CA TRP A 62 4.03 8.43 10.80
C TRP A 62 3.24 7.22 11.31
N GLY A 63 3.32 6.98 12.62
CA GLY A 63 2.46 6.01 13.33
C GLY A 63 2.60 4.54 12.90
N GLY A 64 3.60 4.17 12.09
CA GLY A 64 3.73 2.80 11.58
C GLY A 64 2.60 2.37 10.65
N LEU A 65 1.99 3.32 9.92
CA LEU A 65 0.91 3.05 8.97
C LEU A 65 1.30 1.93 8.01
N LYS A 66 0.57 0.80 8.07
CA LYS A 66 0.93 -0.39 7.27
C LYS A 66 0.43 -0.34 5.84
N TRP A 67 -0.84 0.00 5.72
CA TRP A 67 -1.61 0.12 4.50
C TRP A 67 -2.80 1.03 4.79
N CYS A 68 -3.41 1.60 3.74
CA CYS A 68 -4.66 2.30 3.90
C CYS A 68 -5.51 2.24 2.61
N PRO A 69 -6.84 2.37 2.73
CA PRO A 69 -7.69 2.63 1.58
C PRO A 69 -7.22 3.88 0.84
N GLU A 70 -7.31 3.86 -0.48
CA GLU A 70 -6.93 5.01 -1.33
C GLU A 70 -7.68 6.29 -0.94
N GLU A 71 -8.98 6.19 -0.67
CA GLU A 71 -9.84 7.30 -0.25
C GLU A 71 -9.34 8.01 1.02
N ARG A 72 -8.60 7.30 1.88
CA ARG A 72 -8.04 7.86 3.13
C ARG A 72 -6.62 8.35 2.97
N PHE A 73 -5.97 8.10 1.83
CA PHE A 73 -4.54 8.36 1.70
C PHE A 73 -4.19 9.85 1.78
N GLN A 74 -5.01 10.74 1.20
CA GLN A 74 -4.79 12.19 1.37
C GLN A 74 -4.86 12.61 2.84
N HIS A 75 -5.79 12.05 3.61
CA HIS A 75 -5.86 12.31 5.04
C HIS A 75 -4.58 11.83 5.75
N GLN A 76 -4.03 10.68 5.38
CA GLN A 76 -2.75 10.20 5.92
C GLN A 76 -1.58 11.14 5.59
N LEU A 77 -1.55 11.71 4.38
CA LEU A 77 -0.57 12.73 3.98
C LEU A 77 -0.74 14.04 4.75
N ASN A 78 -1.98 14.46 5.03
CA ASN A 78 -2.26 15.66 5.81
C ASN A 78 -1.74 15.57 7.25
N ARG A 79 -1.73 14.36 7.82
CA ARG A 79 -1.26 14.09 9.20
C ARG A 79 0.22 13.74 9.27
N GLU A 80 0.94 13.74 8.15
CA GLU A 80 2.33 13.33 8.10
C GLU A 80 3.23 14.26 8.92
N GLY A 81 3.93 13.67 9.90
CA GLY A 81 4.82 14.40 10.81
C GLY A 81 4.11 15.04 12.00
N CYS A 82 2.79 14.86 12.13
CA CYS A 82 1.98 15.44 13.21
C CYS A 82 1.63 14.38 14.27
N GLN A 83 1.57 14.80 15.53
CA GLN A 83 1.00 14.01 16.63
C GLN A 83 -0.53 14.16 16.69
N ASP A 84 -1.22 13.25 17.38
CA ASP A 84 -2.69 13.22 17.44
C ASP A 84 -3.33 14.55 17.89
N SER A 85 -2.69 15.27 18.81
CA SER A 85 -3.18 16.58 19.29
C SER A 85 -2.73 17.78 18.47
N GLU A 86 -1.86 17.60 17.48
CA GLU A 86 -1.37 18.69 16.64
C GLU A 86 -2.33 18.97 15.47
N PRO A 87 -2.39 20.23 14.99
CA PRO A 87 -3.05 20.54 13.73
C PRO A 87 -2.39 19.79 12.56
N ASP A 88 -3.10 19.68 11.44
CA ASP A 88 -2.58 19.08 10.22
C ASP A 88 -1.31 19.77 9.72
N ASN A 89 -0.50 19.03 8.97
CA ASN A 89 0.71 19.53 8.35
C ASN A 89 0.35 20.73 7.46
N PRO A 90 0.97 21.91 7.66
CA PRO A 90 0.63 23.10 6.89
C PRO A 90 0.99 23.00 5.40
N ASN A 91 1.88 22.07 5.03
CA ASN A 91 2.32 21.85 3.64
C ASN A 91 2.26 20.35 3.29
N PRO A 92 1.06 19.75 3.22
CA PRO A 92 0.93 18.32 2.99
C PRO A 92 1.18 17.98 1.53
N ARG A 93 1.82 16.83 1.30
CA ARG A 93 1.95 16.26 -0.05
C ARG A 93 0.56 16.01 -0.63
N GLN A 94 0.40 16.27 -1.93
CA GLN A 94 -0.87 16.15 -2.60
C GLN A 94 -0.95 14.82 -3.37
N TYR A 95 -1.90 13.97 -3.02
CA TYR A 95 -2.12 12.69 -3.68
C TYR A 95 -2.36 12.84 -5.18
N LYS A 96 -3.14 13.86 -5.57
CA LYS A 96 -3.42 14.19 -6.99
C LYS A 96 -2.18 14.54 -7.81
N GLU A 97 -1.07 14.91 -7.16
CA GLU A 97 0.20 15.26 -7.82
C GLU A 97 1.12 14.03 -7.97
N MET A 98 0.78 12.91 -7.33
CA MET A 98 1.55 11.68 -7.42
C MET A 98 1.27 10.97 -8.76
N THR A 99 2.34 10.57 -9.45
CA THR A 99 2.22 9.79 -10.68
C THR A 99 2.22 8.30 -10.37
N PHE A 100 1.17 7.60 -10.82
CA PHE A 100 1.07 6.16 -10.73
C PHE A 100 1.26 5.51 -12.09
N TYR A 101 2.11 4.50 -12.17
CA TYR A 101 2.41 3.77 -13.39
C TYR A 101 2.45 2.26 -13.16
N LYS A 102 2.35 1.48 -14.24
CA LYS A 102 2.41 0.02 -14.16
C LYS A 102 3.85 -0.44 -13.99
N ASP A 103 4.10 -1.27 -12.99
CA ASP A 103 5.38 -1.96 -12.80
C ASP A 103 5.18 -3.48 -12.88
N ALA A 104 5.71 -4.10 -13.94
CA ALA A 104 5.56 -5.52 -14.20
C ALA A 104 6.17 -6.40 -13.09
N SER A 105 7.25 -5.95 -12.45
CA SER A 105 7.89 -6.70 -11.36
C SER A 105 6.99 -6.73 -10.13
N THR A 106 6.50 -5.57 -9.71
CA THR A 106 5.58 -5.44 -8.57
C THR A 106 4.25 -6.15 -8.86
N THR A 107 3.72 -6.03 -10.09
CA THR A 107 2.50 -6.74 -10.51
C THR A 107 2.65 -8.26 -10.39
N ARG A 108 3.77 -8.84 -10.86
CA ARG A 108 4.03 -10.28 -10.72
C ARG A 108 4.09 -10.72 -9.27
N LYS A 109 4.73 -9.94 -8.40
CA LYS A 109 4.80 -10.24 -6.96
C LYS A 109 3.41 -10.26 -6.32
N VAL A 110 2.61 -9.21 -6.56
CA VAL A 110 1.24 -9.10 -6.05
C VAL A 110 0.40 -10.29 -6.50
N ASN A 111 0.36 -10.56 -7.82
CA ASN A 111 -0.45 -11.66 -8.37
C ASN A 111 -0.01 -13.03 -7.84
N LYS A 112 1.30 -13.25 -7.68
CA LYS A 112 1.84 -14.48 -7.10
C LYS A 112 1.37 -14.64 -5.66
N ALA A 113 1.49 -13.62 -4.82
CA ALA A 113 1.06 -13.67 -3.43
C ALA A 113 -0.46 -13.91 -3.31
N VAL A 114 -1.28 -13.24 -4.10
CA VAL A 114 -2.75 -13.47 -4.13
C VAL A 114 -3.07 -14.92 -4.51
N SER A 115 -2.45 -15.44 -5.57
CA SER A 115 -2.64 -16.83 -6.01
C SER A 115 -2.22 -17.83 -4.93
N ASN A 116 -1.08 -17.60 -4.28
CA ASN A 116 -0.59 -18.40 -3.16
C ASN A 116 -1.62 -18.46 -2.02
N TYR A 117 -2.16 -17.31 -1.60
CA TYR A 117 -3.16 -17.25 -0.53
C TYR A 117 -4.48 -17.95 -0.91
N LYS A 118 -4.94 -17.79 -2.15
CA LYS A 118 -6.12 -18.52 -2.68
C LYS A 118 -5.91 -20.04 -2.67
N ASN A 119 -4.71 -20.50 -2.95
CA ASN A 119 -4.36 -21.93 -3.02
C ASN A 119 -3.84 -22.53 -1.69
N ASN A 120 -3.83 -21.76 -0.60
CA ASN A 120 -3.28 -22.19 0.70
C ASN A 120 -1.78 -22.55 0.66
N ILE A 121 -1.00 -21.84 -0.14
CA ILE A 121 0.46 -22.00 -0.25
C ILE A 121 1.08 -20.75 0.39
N TYR A 122 1.56 -20.84 1.63
CA TYR A 122 2.15 -19.72 2.37
C TYR A 122 3.55 -20.06 2.87
#